data_AF-A0A0G1C926-F1
#
_entry.id   AF-A0A0G1C926-F1
#
_cell.length_a   1.000
_cell.length_b   1.000
_cell.length_c   1.000
_cell.angle_alpha   90.00
_cell.angle_beta   90.00
_cell.angle_gamma   90.00
#
_symmetry.space_group_name_H-M   'P 1'
#
loop_
_entity.id
_entity.type
_entity.pdbx_description
1 polymer ?
#
loop_
_entity_poly.entity_id
_entity_poly.type
_entity_poly.pdbx_seq_one_letter_code
_entity_poly.pdbx_strand_id
1 'polypeptide(L)'
;MSTPNIHKQMMPKIFKFLIIFLVITGWVFSGFPQISGFPPKIQKAQAATGLQFVGKASNSGTGATYTVSLTSLTGGVGSSAAAGDLVIVVTGWASAANGNPGVNTAGYTEVYDLYDSDTRDANMSVNWKTMGPTPDTSVTALGFNNAANGGATSVQVWRNAASTTPMDVTPPAGVGGPANAAHPDSPSITPVTTGAYVLTVGMGTGDTGPLPQTAPSGYGNATSTTGFGSTMSIIADIASIAWGGGAVDPGAWTGGDADSGSDSWVAGTLAIRPAATFLGNDTNPGVNPTIAPGAATTTVGTFNLLTTGYSDTVTNATTTLATGTGTSTVAVLITNSANTTTYCTVFNPTGDTIGLTGCDLPVTNASTTFNIRIKPLTHSAMPAPPGNTYVVTATITAITATNNNTSGTDTTSDTVTIDNASPNGATATSGTAGDAKVTLNWTTSNNGDFDTTNGSVILRWAAGAAGSAVPAEGKSDYTAGDTITDTPTATVACVISSTASASLSKIDGSGGDTGCTTAVLTN
;
A
#
# COMPACT_ATOMS: atom_id res chain seq x y z
N MET A 1 85.67 6.30 18.35
CA MET A 1 84.60 5.63 17.58
C MET A 1 83.92 4.61 18.46
N SER A 2 82.72 4.93 18.97
CA SER A 2 81.69 3.96 19.37
C SER A 2 80.46 4.76 19.82
N THR A 3 79.38 4.64 19.07
CA THR A 3 78.05 5.16 19.40
C THR A 3 77.35 4.22 20.39
N PRO A 4 76.81 4.70 21.53
CA PRO A 4 75.96 3.86 22.36
C PRO A 4 74.55 3.83 21.79
N ASN A 5 74.14 2.63 21.37
CA ASN A 5 72.76 2.26 21.04
C ASN A 5 71.82 2.51 22.22
N ILE A 6 70.88 3.45 22.07
CA ILE A 6 69.73 3.61 22.95
C ILE A 6 68.86 2.36 22.83
N HIS A 7 68.84 1.57 23.90
CA HIS A 7 68.03 0.38 24.05
C HIS A 7 66.54 0.71 24.02
N LYS A 8 65.83 -0.06 23.19
CA LYS A 8 64.37 -0.21 23.09
C LYS A 8 63.69 -0.20 24.46
N GLN A 9 62.97 0.88 24.78
CA GLN A 9 62.01 0.85 25.89
C GLN A 9 60.86 -0.10 25.52
N MET A 10 60.72 -1.15 26.33
CA MET A 10 59.63 -2.11 26.28
C MET A 10 58.31 -1.38 26.51
N MET A 11 57.49 -1.26 25.46
CA MET A 11 56.09 -0.89 25.62
C MET A 11 55.40 -1.94 26.52
N PRO A 12 54.80 -1.54 27.66
CA PRO A 12 54.17 -2.48 28.58
C PRO A 12 53.02 -3.21 27.87
N LYS A 13 52.85 -4.51 28.18
CA LYS A 13 51.88 -5.40 27.51
C LYS A 13 50.45 -4.82 27.48
N ILE A 14 50.08 -4.05 28.49
CA ILE A 14 48.81 -3.30 28.58
C ILE A 14 48.66 -2.24 27.49
N PHE A 15 49.74 -1.54 27.13
CA PHE A 15 49.71 -0.52 26.08
C PHE A 15 49.58 -1.12 24.68
N LYS A 16 50.21 -2.28 24.45
CA LYS A 16 50.00 -3.06 23.21
C LYS A 16 48.56 -3.58 23.11
N PHE A 17 47.99 -4.06 24.21
CA PHE A 17 46.59 -4.50 24.25
C PHE A 17 45.63 -3.34 24.00
N LEU A 18 45.89 -2.16 24.57
CA LEU A 18 45.05 -0.97 24.37
C LEU A 18 45.09 -0.47 22.92
N ILE A 19 46.26 -0.48 22.28
CA ILE A 19 46.41 -0.12 20.86
C ILE A 19 45.68 -1.14 19.98
N ILE A 20 45.81 -2.44 20.24
CA ILE A 20 45.10 -3.48 19.49
C ILE A 20 43.59 -3.33 19.66
N PHE A 21 43.13 -3.07 20.89
CA PHE A 21 41.71 -2.84 21.17
C PHE A 21 41.18 -1.61 20.44
N LEU A 22 41.91 -0.47 20.49
CA LEU A 22 41.54 0.75 19.79
C LEU A 22 41.56 0.60 18.27
N VAL A 23 42.52 -0.16 17.73
CA VAL A 23 42.58 -0.47 16.29
C VAL A 23 41.41 -1.36 15.90
N ILE A 24 41.04 -2.39 16.67
CA ILE A 24 39.90 -3.27 16.39
C ILE A 24 38.57 -2.51 16.52
N THR A 25 38.38 -1.69 17.56
CA THR A 25 37.18 -0.86 17.69
C THR A 25 37.12 0.20 16.59
N GLY A 26 38.25 0.82 16.24
CA GLY A 26 38.33 1.70 15.08
C GLY A 26 37.94 0.99 13.79
N TRP A 27 38.44 -0.23 13.57
CA TRP A 27 38.12 -1.08 12.43
C TRP A 27 36.64 -1.44 12.32
N VAL A 28 36.00 -1.77 13.46
CA VAL A 28 34.59 -2.15 13.52
C VAL A 28 33.66 -0.95 13.27
N PHE A 29 34.07 0.27 13.65
CA PHE A 29 33.20 1.46 13.57
C PHE A 29 33.55 2.45 12.44
N SER A 30 34.73 2.39 11.82
CA SER A 30 35.16 3.34 10.78
C SER A 30 34.92 2.88 9.34
N GLY A 31 34.50 1.64 9.11
CA GLY A 31 34.08 1.16 7.79
C GLY A 31 35.15 1.20 6.69
N PHE A 32 36.44 1.13 7.02
CA PHE A 32 37.53 1.19 6.05
C PHE A 32 38.65 0.19 6.38
N PRO A 33 39.12 -0.64 5.43
CA PRO A 33 38.65 -0.77 4.05
C PRO A 33 37.33 -1.55 3.97
N GLN A 34 36.44 -1.13 3.07
CA GLN A 34 35.20 -1.83 2.76
C GLN A 34 35.51 -3.16 2.06
N ILE A 35 35.66 -4.23 2.83
CA ILE A 35 35.48 -5.58 2.27
C ILE A 35 34.01 -5.70 1.91
N SER A 36 33.71 -6.00 0.65
CA SER A 36 32.34 -6.22 0.20
C SER A 36 31.69 -7.31 1.07
N GLY A 37 30.80 -6.92 1.99
CA GLY A 37 30.01 -7.85 2.80
C GLY A 37 30.20 -7.84 4.32
N PHE A 38 30.96 -6.91 4.93
CA PHE A 38 31.03 -6.82 6.40
C PHE A 38 30.92 -5.38 6.95
N PRO A 39 30.27 -5.16 8.11
CA PRO A 39 29.49 -6.13 8.89
C PRO A 39 28.22 -6.56 8.15
N PRO A 40 27.74 -7.83 8.32
CA PRO A 40 26.46 -8.24 7.77
C PRO A 40 25.45 -7.19 8.21
N LYS A 41 24.69 -6.67 7.24
CA LYS A 41 23.62 -5.72 7.52
C LYS A 41 22.80 -6.34 8.64
N ILE A 42 22.91 -5.81 9.86
CA ILE A 42 21.82 -5.93 10.81
C ILE A 42 20.73 -5.11 10.12
N GLN A 43 19.95 -5.81 9.30
CA GLN A 43 18.65 -5.34 8.90
C GLN A 43 18.01 -4.98 10.24
N LYS A 44 17.91 -3.68 10.53
CA LYS A 44 16.97 -3.19 11.53
C LYS A 44 15.71 -3.99 11.27
N ALA A 45 15.22 -4.71 12.27
CA ALA A 45 14.01 -5.51 12.15
C ALA A 45 12.96 -4.66 11.44
N GLN A 46 12.80 -4.87 10.12
CA GLN A 46 11.64 -4.39 9.42
C GLN A 46 10.51 -5.14 10.11
N ALA A 47 9.51 -4.41 10.60
CA ALA A 47 8.24 -5.01 10.98
C ALA A 47 7.87 -6.03 9.89
N ALA A 48 7.47 -7.23 10.29
CA ALA A 48 7.43 -8.37 9.39
C ALA A 48 6.44 -8.17 8.23
N THR A 49 6.96 -7.87 7.05
CA THR A 49 6.17 -7.47 5.88
C THR A 49 6.25 -8.52 4.78
N GLY A 50 5.65 -9.68 5.03
CA GLY A 50 5.57 -10.80 4.07
C GLY A 50 4.96 -12.05 4.68
N LEU A 51 4.87 -13.13 3.87
CA LEU A 51 4.54 -14.47 4.35
C LEU A 51 5.48 -14.88 5.48
N GLN A 52 4.92 -15.40 6.57
CA GLN A 52 5.72 -15.92 7.69
C GLN A 52 5.43 -17.40 7.89
N PHE A 53 6.49 -18.19 8.00
CA PHE A 53 6.38 -19.59 8.42
C PHE A 53 6.07 -19.64 9.92
N VAL A 54 4.84 -20.01 10.28
CA VAL A 54 4.39 -20.14 11.68
C VAL A 54 5.01 -21.38 12.29
N GLY A 55 4.99 -22.50 11.57
CA GLY A 55 5.66 -23.72 11.96
C GLY A 55 5.14 -24.94 11.21
N LYS A 56 5.69 -26.09 11.56
CA LYS A 56 5.35 -27.41 11.03
C LYS A 56 4.94 -28.37 12.12
N ALA A 57 4.16 -29.37 11.73
CA ALA A 57 3.83 -30.53 12.53
C ALA A 57 3.64 -31.74 11.62
N SER A 58 3.72 -32.93 12.19
CA SER A 58 3.47 -34.16 11.47
C SER A 58 3.00 -35.26 12.40
N ASN A 59 2.39 -36.29 11.82
CA ASN A 59 2.05 -37.52 12.51
C ASN A 59 1.91 -38.66 11.48
N SER A 60 1.83 -39.89 11.98
CA SER A 60 1.68 -41.10 11.17
C SER A 60 0.76 -42.11 11.85
N GLY A 61 0.19 -43.02 11.08
CA GLY A 61 -0.63 -44.09 11.63
C GLY A 61 -1.09 -45.10 10.57
N THR A 62 -1.64 -46.22 11.04
CA THR A 62 -2.16 -47.32 10.19
C THR A 62 -3.67 -47.52 10.33
N GLY A 63 -4.31 -46.78 11.25
CA GLY A 63 -5.76 -46.79 11.46
C GLY A 63 -6.52 -46.05 10.36
N ALA A 64 -7.86 -46.09 10.43
CA ALA A 64 -8.73 -45.37 9.49
C ALA A 64 -8.53 -43.84 9.51
N THR A 65 -8.10 -43.30 10.66
CA THR A 65 -7.71 -41.89 10.79
C THR A 65 -6.62 -41.73 11.83
N TYR A 66 -5.88 -40.63 11.73
CA TYR A 66 -4.94 -40.16 12.75
C TYR A 66 -4.84 -38.63 12.67
N THR A 67 -4.31 -38.00 13.71
CA THR A 67 -4.45 -36.55 13.91
C THR A 67 -3.09 -35.86 14.06
N VAL A 68 -2.90 -34.74 13.38
CA VAL A 68 -1.74 -33.85 13.55
C VAL A 68 -2.16 -32.63 14.37
N SER A 69 -1.40 -32.32 15.42
CA SER A 69 -1.65 -31.14 16.27
C SER A 69 -1.28 -29.83 15.54
N LEU A 70 -2.18 -28.85 15.60
CA LEU A 70 -1.94 -27.48 15.13
C LEU A 70 -1.65 -26.51 16.29
N THR A 71 -1.46 -27.03 17.51
CA THR A 71 -1.17 -26.25 18.73
C THR A 71 0.20 -26.55 19.34
N SER A 72 1.00 -27.37 18.66
CA SER A 72 2.36 -27.73 19.03
C SER A 72 3.30 -27.66 17.82
N LEU A 73 3.14 -26.60 17.02
CA LEU A 73 3.97 -26.34 15.83
C LEU A 73 5.41 -26.04 16.23
N THR A 74 6.35 -26.41 15.34
CA THR A 74 7.79 -26.20 15.56
C THR A 74 8.45 -25.51 14.37
N GLY A 75 9.64 -24.93 14.59
CA GLY A 75 10.52 -24.44 13.52
C GLY A 75 10.16 -23.10 12.89
N GLY A 76 9.07 -22.45 13.30
CA GLY A 76 8.65 -21.14 12.78
C GLY A 76 8.44 -20.10 13.87
N VAL A 77 7.70 -19.03 13.53
CA VAL A 77 7.48 -17.87 14.41
C VAL A 77 6.41 -18.09 15.49
N GLY A 78 5.73 -19.24 15.48
CA GLY A 78 4.68 -19.55 16.45
C GLY A 78 4.63 -21.04 16.80
N SER A 79 3.86 -21.36 17.83
CA SER A 79 3.63 -22.75 18.27
C SER A 79 2.21 -23.23 17.99
N SER A 80 1.33 -22.38 17.46
CA SER A 80 -0.05 -22.72 17.14
C SER A 80 -0.58 -21.96 15.93
N ALA A 81 -1.50 -22.56 15.19
CA ALA A 81 -2.26 -21.88 14.15
C ALA A 81 -3.18 -20.81 14.78
N ALA A 82 -3.26 -19.66 14.13
CA ALA A 82 -4.11 -18.53 14.52
C ALA A 82 -5.13 -18.22 13.42
N ALA A 83 -6.10 -17.35 13.72
CA ALA A 83 -7.07 -16.90 12.73
C ALA A 83 -6.35 -16.22 11.55
N GLY A 84 -6.75 -16.55 10.33
CA GLY A 84 -6.13 -16.08 9.10
C GLY A 84 -4.87 -16.84 8.65
N ASP A 85 -4.33 -17.75 9.47
CA ASP A 85 -3.19 -18.57 9.04
C ASP A 85 -3.65 -19.60 7.98
N LEU A 86 -2.83 -19.80 6.94
CA LEU A 86 -2.98 -20.83 5.92
C LEU A 86 -2.30 -22.11 6.38
N VAL A 87 -3.02 -23.23 6.35
CA VAL A 87 -2.50 -24.56 6.66
C VAL A 87 -2.43 -25.38 5.37
N ILE A 88 -1.25 -25.91 5.05
CA ILE A 88 -1.01 -26.87 3.96
C ILE A 88 -0.76 -28.24 4.57
N VAL A 89 -1.46 -29.26 4.08
CA VAL A 89 -1.42 -30.63 4.59
C VAL A 89 -1.10 -31.57 3.44
N VAL A 90 0.00 -32.30 3.56
CA VAL A 90 0.37 -33.41 2.68
C VAL A 90 0.08 -34.69 3.43
N THR A 91 -0.79 -35.54 2.90
CA THR A 91 -1.22 -36.77 3.59
C THR A 91 -1.43 -37.91 2.62
N GLY A 92 -1.24 -39.13 3.11
CA GLY A 92 -1.51 -40.31 2.31
C GLY A 92 -0.98 -41.59 2.95
N TRP A 93 -0.81 -42.62 2.13
CA TRP A 93 -0.39 -43.95 2.56
C TRP A 93 0.26 -44.73 1.42
N ALA A 94 0.98 -45.79 1.79
CA ALA A 94 1.38 -46.83 0.86
C ALA A 94 0.31 -47.91 0.76
N SER A 95 -0.02 -48.37 -0.45
CA SER A 95 -0.96 -49.49 -0.66
C SER A 95 -0.56 -50.42 -1.81
N ALA A 96 -1.40 -51.39 -2.13
CA ALA A 96 -1.31 -52.21 -3.35
C ALA A 96 -2.53 -51.96 -4.26
N ALA A 97 -3.14 -50.79 -4.09
CA ALA A 97 -4.28 -50.31 -4.86
C ALA A 97 -4.34 -48.79 -4.79
N ASN A 98 -5.01 -48.19 -5.79
CA ASN A 98 -5.42 -46.79 -5.76
C ASN A 98 -6.55 -46.57 -4.74
N GLY A 99 -6.38 -45.56 -3.89
CA GLY A 99 -7.34 -45.13 -2.89
C GLY A 99 -7.65 -43.63 -3.00
N ASN A 100 -8.33 -43.08 -1.99
CA ASN A 100 -8.69 -41.66 -1.96
C ASN A 100 -8.18 -41.03 -0.64
N PRO A 101 -6.88 -40.70 -0.55
CA PRO A 101 -6.32 -40.01 0.60
C PRO A 101 -6.91 -38.62 0.77
N GLY A 102 -6.80 -38.05 1.97
CA GLY A 102 -7.29 -36.70 2.20
C GLY A 102 -7.45 -36.33 3.66
N VAL A 103 -8.05 -35.17 3.87
CA VAL A 103 -8.31 -34.60 5.19
C VAL A 103 -9.78 -34.81 5.56
N ASN A 104 -10.03 -35.46 6.70
CA ASN A 104 -11.38 -35.66 7.25
C ASN A 104 -11.88 -34.44 8.03
N THR A 105 -10.99 -33.55 8.47
CA THR A 105 -11.38 -32.26 9.07
C THR A 105 -12.08 -31.39 8.02
N ALA A 106 -13.24 -30.84 8.36
CA ALA A 106 -14.05 -30.05 7.43
C ALA A 106 -13.38 -28.72 7.01
N GLY A 107 -13.67 -28.30 5.78
CA GLY A 107 -13.27 -26.99 5.24
C GLY A 107 -11.90 -26.95 4.58
N TYR A 108 -11.23 -28.09 4.44
CA TYR A 108 -10.03 -28.22 3.62
C TYR A 108 -10.40 -28.38 2.14
N THR A 109 -9.63 -27.72 1.28
CA THR A 109 -9.73 -27.81 -0.18
C THR A 109 -8.57 -28.64 -0.70
N GLU A 110 -8.87 -29.66 -1.49
CA GLU A 110 -7.87 -30.50 -2.13
C GLU A 110 -7.28 -29.81 -3.37
N VAL A 111 -5.96 -29.93 -3.54
CA VAL A 111 -5.18 -29.41 -4.68
C VAL A 111 -4.70 -30.55 -5.56
N TYR A 112 -4.24 -31.62 -4.91
CA TYR A 112 -3.72 -32.80 -5.55
C TYR A 112 -4.38 -34.03 -4.93
N ASP A 113 -4.74 -34.98 -5.79
CA ASP A 113 -5.05 -36.37 -5.49
C ASP A 113 -4.23 -37.19 -6.50
N LEU A 114 -3.10 -37.72 -6.05
CA LEU A 114 -2.09 -38.38 -6.88
C LEU A 114 -1.92 -39.83 -6.47
N TYR A 115 -1.66 -40.64 -7.49
CA TYR A 115 -1.41 -42.06 -7.38
C TYR A 115 -0.30 -42.46 -8.35
N ASP A 116 0.59 -43.32 -7.88
CA ASP A 116 1.54 -44.04 -8.73
C ASP A 116 1.67 -45.49 -8.25
N SER A 117 1.94 -46.42 -9.18
CA SER A 117 1.83 -47.85 -8.92
C SER A 117 3.15 -48.59 -9.06
N ASP A 118 3.44 -49.46 -8.09
CA ASP A 118 4.50 -50.46 -8.16
C ASP A 118 4.09 -51.66 -7.29
N THR A 119 5.03 -52.34 -6.63
CA THR A 119 4.73 -53.32 -5.58
C THR A 119 4.22 -52.62 -4.31
N ARG A 120 4.63 -51.36 -4.12
CA ARG A 120 4.14 -50.45 -3.10
C ARG A 120 3.68 -49.18 -3.82
N ASP A 121 2.38 -48.92 -3.77
CA ASP A 121 1.74 -47.82 -4.46
C ASP A 121 1.73 -46.58 -3.57
N ALA A 122 2.19 -45.45 -4.11
CA ALA A 122 2.13 -44.16 -3.47
C ALA A 122 0.75 -43.54 -3.70
N ASN A 123 0.05 -43.20 -2.61
CA ASN A 123 -1.22 -42.45 -2.66
C ASN A 123 -1.03 -41.17 -1.86
N MET A 124 -1.23 -40.01 -2.48
CA MET A 124 -1.06 -38.70 -1.84
C MET A 124 -2.23 -37.77 -2.14
N SER A 125 -2.68 -37.06 -1.10
CA SER A 125 -3.55 -35.90 -1.22
C SER A 125 -2.90 -34.67 -0.57
N VAL A 126 -3.03 -33.52 -1.23
CA VAL A 126 -2.51 -32.24 -0.74
C VAL A 126 -3.67 -31.28 -0.56
N ASN A 127 -3.85 -30.80 0.65
CA ASN A 127 -5.01 -30.03 1.06
C ASN A 127 -4.60 -28.71 1.68
N TRP A 128 -5.46 -27.69 1.58
CA TRP A 128 -5.26 -26.44 2.29
C TRP A 128 -6.53 -25.89 2.92
N LYS A 129 -6.35 -25.09 3.98
CA LYS A 129 -7.43 -24.32 4.62
C LYS A 129 -6.86 -23.03 5.18
N THR A 130 -7.59 -21.93 5.00
CA THR A 130 -7.33 -20.72 5.78
C THR A 130 -8.16 -20.75 7.06
N MET A 131 -7.52 -20.54 8.20
CA MET A 131 -8.17 -20.62 9.51
C MET A 131 -9.16 -19.48 9.72
N GLY A 132 -10.37 -19.83 10.13
CA GLY A 132 -11.39 -18.86 10.50
C GLY A 132 -11.13 -18.22 11.88
N PRO A 133 -12.09 -17.43 12.40
CA PRO A 133 -12.01 -16.81 13.73
C PRO A 133 -11.79 -17.81 14.87
N THR A 134 -12.22 -19.06 14.68
CA THR A 134 -11.93 -20.20 15.56
C THR A 134 -11.00 -21.16 14.79
N PRO A 135 -9.67 -21.09 15.01
CA PRO A 135 -8.73 -21.97 14.33
C PRO A 135 -8.92 -23.42 14.74
N ASP A 136 -8.69 -24.34 13.79
CA ASP A 136 -8.62 -25.76 14.11
C ASP A 136 -7.42 -26.01 15.04
N THR A 137 -7.62 -26.80 16.10
CA THR A 137 -6.54 -27.19 17.01
C THR A 137 -5.76 -28.40 16.52
N SER A 138 -6.31 -29.10 15.53
CA SER A 138 -5.72 -30.29 14.92
C SER A 138 -6.35 -30.57 13.55
N VAL A 139 -5.62 -31.27 12.69
CA VAL A 139 -6.14 -31.83 11.44
C VAL A 139 -6.20 -33.35 11.52
N THR A 140 -7.32 -33.94 11.14
CA THR A 140 -7.52 -35.39 11.08
C THR A 140 -7.36 -35.85 9.64
N ALA A 141 -6.34 -36.66 9.40
CA ALA A 141 -6.06 -37.28 8.12
C ALA A 141 -6.79 -38.63 7.99
N LEU A 142 -7.19 -38.97 6.76
CA LEU A 142 -7.65 -40.30 6.41
C LEU A 142 -6.44 -41.25 6.31
N GLY A 143 -6.61 -42.48 6.79
CA GLY A 143 -5.64 -43.56 6.64
C GLY A 143 -6.29 -44.78 5.99
N PHE A 144 -5.46 -45.70 5.49
CA PHE A 144 -5.92 -46.88 4.76
C PHE A 144 -6.67 -47.91 5.62
N ASN A 145 -6.58 -47.81 6.95
CA ASN A 145 -7.17 -48.75 7.91
C ASN A 145 -6.66 -50.20 7.79
N ASN A 146 -5.34 -50.36 7.67
CA ASN A 146 -4.69 -51.66 7.65
C ASN A 146 -3.29 -51.56 8.26
N ALA A 147 -2.97 -52.44 9.21
CA ALA A 147 -1.66 -52.49 9.85
C ALA A 147 -0.49 -52.75 8.88
N ALA A 148 -0.75 -53.36 7.72
CA ALA A 148 0.25 -53.58 6.67
C ALA A 148 0.71 -52.30 5.97
N ASN A 149 -0.10 -51.23 6.05
CA ASN A 149 -0.01 -50.03 5.23
C ASN A 149 0.29 -48.81 6.11
N GLY A 150 1.50 -48.28 5.99
CA GLY A 150 1.88 -47.04 6.66
C GLY A 150 1.19 -45.82 6.06
N GLY A 151 0.61 -44.97 6.92
CA GLY A 151 0.13 -43.64 6.56
C GLY A 151 0.94 -42.55 7.25
N ALA A 152 1.16 -41.43 6.56
CA ALA A 152 1.87 -40.28 7.11
C ALA A 152 1.25 -38.96 6.65
N THR A 153 1.37 -37.94 7.52
CA THR A 153 0.94 -36.57 7.25
C THR A 153 2.01 -35.58 7.68
N SER A 154 2.33 -34.63 6.80
CA SER A 154 3.18 -33.48 7.09
C SER A 154 2.41 -32.18 6.85
N VAL A 155 2.59 -31.20 7.76
CA VAL A 155 1.85 -29.93 7.76
C VAL A 155 2.82 -28.74 7.82
N GLN A 156 2.53 -27.70 7.05
CA GLN A 156 3.11 -26.37 7.21
C GLN A 156 2.02 -25.32 7.44
N VAL A 157 2.28 -24.36 8.33
CA VAL A 157 1.38 -23.26 8.66
C VAL A 157 2.03 -21.92 8.34
N TRP A 158 1.29 -21.05 7.66
CA TRP A 158 1.77 -19.77 7.14
C TRP A 158 0.87 -18.61 7.56
N ARG A 159 1.49 -17.54 8.02
CA ARG A 159 0.80 -16.29 8.37
C ARG A 159 0.93 -15.27 7.25
N ASN A 160 -0.07 -14.39 7.14
CA ASN A 160 -0.18 -13.36 6.12
C ASN A 160 -0.26 -13.93 4.69
N ALA A 161 -0.83 -15.12 4.53
CA ALA A 161 -1.18 -15.66 3.22
C ALA A 161 -2.54 -15.11 2.76
N ALA A 162 -2.74 -14.96 1.45
CA ALA A 162 -4.02 -14.49 0.91
C ALA A 162 -5.14 -15.48 1.26
N SER A 163 -6.18 -15.07 1.99
CA SER A 163 -7.10 -16.06 2.61
C SER A 163 -8.08 -16.74 1.66
N THR A 164 -8.46 -16.06 0.57
CA THR A 164 -9.49 -16.54 -0.39
C THR A 164 -8.89 -17.21 -1.61
N THR A 165 -7.66 -16.83 -1.99
CA THR A 165 -6.93 -17.39 -3.13
C THR A 165 -5.45 -17.50 -2.77
N PRO A 166 -5.08 -18.40 -1.84
CA PRO A 166 -3.72 -18.48 -1.33
C PRO A 166 -2.70 -18.97 -2.36
N MET A 167 -3.14 -19.79 -3.32
CA MET A 167 -2.30 -20.25 -4.42
C MET A 167 -2.00 -19.08 -5.36
N ASP A 168 -0.72 -18.81 -5.57
CA ASP A 168 -0.26 -17.69 -6.37
C ASP A 168 -0.59 -17.85 -7.85
N VAL A 169 -0.34 -19.07 -8.34
CA VAL A 169 -0.67 -19.54 -9.68
C VAL A 169 -1.34 -20.91 -9.57
N THR A 170 -2.00 -21.35 -10.64
CA THR A 170 -2.51 -22.72 -10.73
C THR A 170 -1.33 -23.70 -10.56
N PRO A 171 -1.36 -24.59 -9.56
CA PRO A 171 -0.35 -25.62 -9.42
C PRO A 171 -0.23 -26.47 -10.71
N PRO A 172 0.99 -26.79 -11.18
CA PRO A 172 1.17 -27.69 -12.31
C PRO A 172 0.52 -29.04 -12.05
N ALA A 173 0.24 -29.81 -13.11
CA ALA A 173 -0.18 -31.20 -12.93
C ALA A 173 0.86 -31.96 -12.09
N GLY A 174 0.40 -32.71 -11.10
CA GLY A 174 1.28 -33.58 -10.30
C GLY A 174 1.91 -34.67 -11.17
N VAL A 175 2.99 -35.24 -10.68
CA VAL A 175 3.79 -36.24 -11.40
C VAL A 175 3.98 -37.48 -10.53
N GLY A 176 4.05 -38.64 -11.18
CA GLY A 176 4.45 -39.91 -10.59
C GLY A 176 5.82 -40.31 -11.14
N GLY A 177 6.52 -41.15 -10.38
CA GLY A 177 7.87 -41.58 -10.71
C GLY A 177 7.97 -42.61 -11.83
N PRO A 178 9.19 -42.85 -12.34
CA PRO A 178 9.44 -44.13 -12.96
C PRO A 178 9.30 -45.23 -11.90
N ALA A 179 8.81 -46.42 -12.32
CA ALA A 179 8.77 -47.60 -11.45
C ALA A 179 10.16 -47.86 -10.82
N ASN A 180 10.16 -48.40 -9.60
CA ASN A 180 11.34 -48.72 -8.80
C ASN A 180 12.13 -47.50 -8.30
N ALA A 181 11.44 -46.44 -7.89
CA ALA A 181 12.04 -45.25 -7.29
C ALA A 181 11.21 -44.78 -6.09
N ALA A 182 11.87 -44.23 -5.08
CA ALA A 182 11.24 -43.76 -3.85
C ALA A 182 11.34 -42.23 -3.67
N HIS A 183 12.17 -41.52 -4.45
CA HIS A 183 12.39 -40.08 -4.26
C HIS A 183 11.46 -39.23 -5.11
N PRO A 184 10.55 -38.45 -4.50
CA PRO A 184 9.71 -37.50 -5.22
C PRO A 184 10.53 -36.47 -6.00
N ASP A 185 10.16 -36.22 -7.25
CA ASP A 185 10.71 -35.14 -8.07
C ASP A 185 9.57 -34.24 -8.57
N SER A 186 9.48 -33.04 -7.98
CA SER A 186 8.34 -32.15 -8.20
C SER A 186 8.49 -31.33 -9.49
N PRO A 187 7.39 -31.02 -10.20
CA PRO A 187 7.47 -30.29 -11.46
C PRO A 187 7.82 -28.80 -11.24
N SER A 188 8.37 -28.15 -12.25
CA SER A 188 8.67 -26.72 -12.18
C SER A 188 7.41 -25.84 -12.09
N ILE A 189 7.49 -24.74 -11.35
CA ILE A 189 6.43 -23.72 -11.21
C ILE A 189 6.99 -22.31 -11.42
N THR A 190 6.18 -21.38 -11.94
CA THR A 190 6.55 -19.96 -12.06
C THR A 190 5.53 -19.09 -11.32
N PRO A 191 5.82 -18.67 -10.08
CA PRO A 191 5.02 -17.68 -9.37
C PRO A 191 5.00 -16.32 -10.10
N VAL A 192 4.08 -15.45 -9.70
CA VAL A 192 3.89 -14.09 -10.25
C VAL A 192 3.87 -13.02 -9.16
N THR A 193 3.58 -13.37 -7.90
CA THR A 193 3.51 -12.39 -6.81
C THR A 193 4.85 -12.28 -6.09
N THR A 194 5.37 -11.06 -5.98
CA THR A 194 6.57 -10.78 -5.18
C THR A 194 6.35 -11.17 -3.72
N GLY A 195 7.32 -11.88 -3.13
CA GLY A 195 7.21 -12.38 -1.76
C GLY A 195 6.45 -13.71 -1.63
N ALA A 196 6.09 -14.36 -2.75
CA ALA A 196 5.58 -15.72 -2.75
C ALA A 196 6.61 -16.74 -2.21
N TYR A 197 6.10 -17.89 -1.78
CA TYR A 197 6.91 -19.05 -1.42
C TYR A 197 6.52 -20.23 -2.31
N VAL A 198 7.53 -20.96 -2.78
CA VAL A 198 7.33 -22.22 -3.49
C VAL A 198 7.45 -23.36 -2.49
N LEU A 199 6.50 -24.30 -2.55
CA LEU A 199 6.50 -25.52 -1.75
C LEU A 199 6.68 -26.72 -2.68
N THR A 200 7.66 -27.56 -2.39
CA THR A 200 7.74 -28.92 -2.94
C THR A 200 7.04 -29.87 -1.98
N VAL A 201 6.17 -30.72 -2.52
CA VAL A 201 5.42 -31.74 -1.79
C VAL A 201 5.58 -33.08 -2.50
N GLY A 202 5.60 -34.15 -1.73
CA GLY A 202 5.67 -35.48 -2.31
C GLY A 202 5.42 -36.59 -1.30
N MET A 203 5.23 -37.78 -1.83
CA MET A 203 5.28 -39.00 -1.05
C MET A 203 6.06 -40.08 -1.78
N GLY A 204 6.99 -40.70 -1.07
CA GLY A 204 7.72 -41.89 -1.51
C GLY A 204 7.34 -43.10 -0.68
N THR A 205 7.23 -44.28 -1.29
CA THR A 205 7.05 -45.52 -0.54
C THR A 205 8.37 -46.07 -0.03
N GLY A 206 8.29 -46.99 0.93
CA GLY A 206 9.46 -47.72 1.44
C GLY A 206 9.07 -49.03 2.12
N ASP A 207 10.07 -49.72 2.65
CA ASP A 207 9.91 -51.01 3.32
C ASP A 207 9.32 -50.87 4.74
N THR A 208 9.58 -51.79 5.65
CA THR A 208 9.03 -51.70 7.02
C THR A 208 9.76 -50.70 7.93
N GLY A 209 10.81 -50.04 7.44
CA GLY A 209 11.62 -49.12 8.23
C GLY A 209 12.27 -48.00 7.42
N PRO A 210 11.53 -47.26 6.56
CA PRO A 210 12.13 -46.23 5.74
C PRO A 210 12.80 -45.14 6.57
N LEU A 211 13.90 -44.61 6.06
CA LEU A 211 14.54 -43.41 6.58
C LEU A 211 13.91 -42.14 5.99
N PRO A 212 13.82 -41.03 6.77
CA PRO A 212 13.38 -39.75 6.25
C PRO A 212 14.27 -39.25 5.09
N GLN A 213 13.63 -38.58 4.13
CA GLN A 213 14.27 -37.97 2.98
C GLN A 213 14.77 -36.55 3.29
N THR A 214 15.65 -36.07 2.43
CA THR A 214 16.28 -34.76 2.47
C THR A 214 15.69 -33.89 1.36
N ALA A 215 15.19 -32.72 1.75
CA ALA A 215 14.62 -31.77 0.82
C ALA A 215 15.63 -31.31 -0.24
N PRO A 216 15.15 -30.90 -1.42
CA PRO A 216 16.03 -30.39 -2.47
C PRO A 216 16.84 -29.18 -2.03
N SER A 217 18.00 -28.97 -2.66
CA SER A 217 18.94 -27.90 -2.29
C SER A 217 18.27 -26.52 -2.33
N GLY A 218 18.47 -25.74 -1.25
CA GLY A 218 17.91 -24.39 -1.12
C GLY A 218 16.53 -24.34 -0.46
N TYR A 219 15.82 -25.46 -0.38
CA TYR A 219 14.57 -25.54 0.37
C TYR A 219 14.82 -25.60 1.88
N GLY A 220 14.03 -24.84 2.62
CA GLY A 220 13.99 -24.82 4.09
C GLY A 220 12.69 -25.42 4.62
N ASN A 221 12.48 -25.28 5.93
CA ASN A 221 11.26 -25.69 6.64
C ASN A 221 10.83 -27.15 6.40
N ALA A 222 11.77 -28.00 5.97
CA ALA A 222 11.49 -29.36 5.51
C ALA A 222 10.88 -30.22 6.61
N THR A 223 9.88 -31.01 6.24
CA THR A 223 9.32 -32.10 7.05
C THR A 223 9.33 -33.34 6.18
N SER A 224 9.94 -34.40 6.68
CA SER A 224 9.90 -35.73 6.07
C SER A 224 9.42 -36.72 7.12
N THR A 225 8.19 -37.19 6.97
CA THR A 225 7.51 -37.98 8.00
C THR A 225 7.34 -39.40 7.53
N THR A 226 7.95 -40.34 8.22
CA THR A 226 7.86 -41.78 7.94
C THR A 226 6.65 -42.39 8.63
N GLY A 227 5.76 -43.04 7.89
CA GLY A 227 4.66 -43.84 8.41
C GLY A 227 4.90 -45.32 8.21
N PHE A 228 5.06 -46.06 9.30
CA PHE A 228 5.43 -47.48 9.27
C PHE A 228 4.22 -48.40 9.17
N GLY A 229 4.20 -49.25 8.14
CA GLY A 229 3.32 -50.42 8.06
C GLY A 229 4.12 -51.71 8.29
N SER A 230 3.44 -52.82 8.58
CA SER A 230 4.11 -54.12 8.74
C SER A 230 4.62 -54.71 7.42
N THR A 231 4.26 -54.12 6.27
CA THR A 231 4.63 -54.60 4.93
C THR A 231 5.18 -53.49 4.05
N MET A 232 4.53 -52.32 4.08
CA MET A 232 4.92 -51.15 3.28
C MET A 232 4.72 -49.88 4.09
N SER A 233 5.60 -48.92 3.87
CA SER A 233 5.61 -47.64 4.54
C SER A 233 5.59 -46.51 3.53
N ILE A 234 5.28 -45.31 4.02
CA ILE A 234 5.22 -44.10 3.22
C ILE A 234 6.04 -43.00 3.90
N ILE A 235 6.57 -42.08 3.12
CA ILE A 235 7.28 -40.89 3.56
C ILE A 235 6.47 -39.69 3.06
N ALA A 236 6.02 -38.81 3.96
CA ALA A 236 5.29 -37.60 3.61
C ALA A 236 6.21 -36.38 3.66
N ASP A 237 6.45 -35.77 2.51
CA ASP A 237 7.47 -34.75 2.32
C ASP A 237 6.85 -33.39 1.98
N ILE A 238 7.32 -32.34 2.67
CA ILE A 238 6.99 -30.95 2.38
C ILE A 238 8.16 -30.04 2.76
N ALA A 239 8.60 -29.20 1.84
CA ALA A 239 9.61 -28.17 2.10
C ALA A 239 9.25 -26.87 1.36
N SER A 240 9.83 -25.75 1.78
CA SER A 240 9.51 -24.44 1.18
C SER A 240 10.71 -23.55 0.96
N ILE A 241 10.64 -22.71 -0.07
CA ILE A 241 11.67 -21.73 -0.42
C ILE A 241 11.03 -20.39 -0.79
N ALA A 242 11.67 -19.29 -0.38
CA ALA A 242 11.24 -17.96 -0.81
C ALA A 242 11.48 -17.79 -2.32
N TRP A 243 10.49 -17.26 -3.04
CA TRP A 243 10.62 -17.09 -4.48
C TRP A 243 11.49 -15.87 -4.83
N GLY A 244 12.57 -16.11 -5.57
CA GLY A 244 13.51 -15.08 -6.02
C GLY A 244 13.19 -14.47 -7.40
N GLY A 245 12.13 -14.92 -8.07
CA GLY A 245 11.83 -14.58 -9.46
C GLY A 245 12.03 -15.74 -10.43
N GLY A 246 11.34 -15.72 -11.58
CA GLY A 246 11.46 -16.73 -12.64
C GLY A 246 10.87 -18.10 -12.31
N ALA A 247 11.15 -19.10 -13.15
CA ALA A 247 10.75 -20.48 -12.93
C ALA A 247 11.60 -21.11 -11.81
N VAL A 248 10.95 -21.83 -10.91
CA VAL A 248 11.60 -22.65 -9.88
C VAL A 248 11.40 -24.10 -10.26
N ASP A 249 12.51 -24.82 -10.38
CA ASP A 249 12.54 -26.27 -10.50
C ASP A 249 13.04 -26.81 -9.15
N PRO A 250 12.19 -27.45 -8.33
CA PRO A 250 12.59 -27.94 -7.03
C PRO A 250 13.73 -28.97 -7.11
N GLY A 251 13.73 -29.82 -8.14
CA GLY A 251 14.56 -31.02 -8.23
C GLY A 251 14.11 -32.13 -7.27
N ALA A 252 14.71 -33.31 -7.44
CA ALA A 252 14.38 -34.49 -6.67
C ALA A 252 14.76 -34.36 -5.18
N TRP A 253 13.93 -34.94 -4.32
CA TRP A 253 14.31 -35.25 -2.94
C TRP A 253 15.45 -36.28 -2.95
N THR A 254 16.24 -36.33 -1.88
CA THR A 254 17.43 -37.20 -1.79
C THR A 254 17.54 -37.83 -0.41
N GLY A 255 18.57 -38.62 -0.14
CA GLY A 255 18.72 -39.31 1.14
C GLY A 255 17.68 -40.42 1.31
N GLY A 256 17.25 -40.71 2.54
CA GLY A 256 16.40 -41.87 2.81
C GLY A 256 17.12 -43.19 2.50
N ASP A 257 16.34 -44.25 2.28
CA ASP A 257 16.88 -45.53 1.80
C ASP A 257 17.18 -45.50 0.30
N ALA A 258 18.01 -46.45 -0.13
CA ALA A 258 18.25 -46.65 -1.55
C ALA A 258 16.96 -47.14 -2.22
N ASP A 259 16.70 -46.61 -3.42
CA ASP A 259 15.58 -47.04 -4.25
C ASP A 259 15.54 -48.57 -4.37
N SER A 260 14.36 -49.15 -4.15
CA SER A 260 14.14 -50.58 -4.33
C SER A 260 13.30 -50.87 -5.56
N GLY A 261 13.40 -52.11 -6.05
CA GLY A 261 12.58 -52.66 -7.14
C GLY A 261 11.08 -52.80 -6.83
N SER A 262 10.57 -52.02 -5.90
CA SER A 262 9.23 -52.16 -5.33
C SER A 262 8.62 -50.82 -4.92
N ASP A 263 9.37 -49.72 -5.02
CA ASP A 263 8.93 -48.42 -4.55
C ASP A 263 8.39 -47.56 -5.70
N SER A 264 7.41 -46.73 -5.36
CA SER A 264 6.87 -45.67 -6.20
C SER A 264 6.87 -44.33 -5.46
N TRP A 265 6.64 -43.25 -6.19
CA TRP A 265 6.49 -41.92 -5.61
C TRP A 265 5.54 -41.04 -6.42
N VAL A 266 4.98 -40.05 -5.75
CA VAL A 266 4.19 -38.97 -6.34
C VAL A 266 4.65 -37.62 -5.81
N ALA A 267 4.57 -36.58 -6.64
CA ALA A 267 5.06 -35.25 -6.28
C ALA A 267 4.23 -34.13 -6.92
N GLY A 268 4.27 -32.95 -6.28
CA GLY A 268 3.65 -31.74 -6.78
C GLY A 268 4.40 -30.50 -6.30
N THR A 269 4.07 -29.36 -6.92
CA THR A 269 4.65 -28.06 -6.54
C THR A 269 3.53 -27.05 -6.36
N LEU A 270 3.56 -26.32 -5.25
CA LEU A 270 2.64 -25.23 -4.96
C LEU A 270 3.40 -23.91 -4.92
N ALA A 271 2.72 -22.81 -5.19
CA ALA A 271 3.19 -21.48 -4.87
C ALA A 271 2.13 -20.79 -4.02
N ILE A 272 2.50 -20.31 -2.83
CA ILE A 272 1.62 -19.52 -1.97
C ILE A 272 2.02 -18.04 -2.05
N ARG A 273 1.03 -17.14 -2.04
CA ARG A 273 1.28 -15.71 -2.11
C ARG A 273 0.98 -14.98 -0.80
N PRO A 274 1.73 -13.90 -0.51
CA PRO A 274 1.37 -12.99 0.56
C PRO A 274 0.03 -12.34 0.27
N ALA A 275 -0.67 -12.06 1.36
CA ALA A 275 -1.89 -11.29 1.35
C ALA A 275 -1.57 -9.82 0.99
N ALA A 276 -2.50 -9.11 0.36
CA ALA A 276 -2.26 -7.78 -0.19
C ALA A 276 -3.41 -6.80 0.11
N THR A 277 -3.06 -5.55 0.35
CA THR A 277 -4.02 -4.43 0.34
C THR A 277 -4.10 -3.85 -1.07
N PHE A 278 -5.32 -3.82 -1.61
CA PHE A 278 -5.60 -3.36 -2.96
C PHE A 278 -6.18 -1.95 -2.93
N LEU A 279 -5.61 -1.08 -3.74
CA LEU A 279 -6.12 0.23 -4.11
C LEU A 279 -6.87 0.13 -5.44
N GLY A 280 -8.12 0.57 -5.47
CA GLY A 280 -8.90 0.60 -6.70
C GLY A 280 -9.60 1.93 -6.95
N ASN A 281 -10.12 2.03 -8.18
CA ASN A 281 -11.08 3.05 -8.57
C ASN A 281 -12.43 2.77 -7.92
N ASP A 282 -13.10 3.84 -7.49
CA ASP A 282 -14.51 3.81 -7.17
C ASP A 282 -15.31 4.75 -8.09
N THR A 283 -16.64 4.77 -7.92
CA THR A 283 -17.53 5.65 -8.64
C THR A 283 -17.36 7.07 -8.12
N ASN A 284 -16.80 7.94 -8.96
CA ASN A 284 -16.67 9.37 -8.67
C ASN A 284 -18.05 10.06 -8.57
N PRO A 285 -18.16 11.22 -7.89
CA PRO A 285 -19.45 11.89 -7.66
C PRO A 285 -20.27 12.23 -8.92
N GLY A 286 -19.62 12.41 -10.07
CA GLY A 286 -20.21 12.69 -11.38
C GLY A 286 -20.72 14.13 -11.57
N VAL A 287 -20.50 15.04 -10.61
CA VAL A 287 -21.14 16.38 -10.60
C VAL A 287 -20.28 17.50 -11.19
N ASN A 288 -18.97 17.28 -11.36
CA ASN A 288 -17.98 18.21 -11.91
C ASN A 288 -18.25 19.71 -11.59
N PRO A 289 -18.23 20.11 -10.30
CA PRO A 289 -18.75 21.39 -9.87
C PRO A 289 -17.76 22.53 -10.14
N THR A 290 -18.31 23.73 -10.38
CA THR A 290 -17.58 25.00 -10.29
C THR A 290 -17.83 25.64 -8.94
N ILE A 291 -16.76 26.01 -8.23
CA ILE A 291 -16.78 26.58 -6.88
C ILE A 291 -15.91 27.83 -6.81
N ALA A 292 -16.32 28.81 -5.99
CA ALA A 292 -15.51 30.01 -5.75
C ALA A 292 -14.35 29.73 -4.78
N PRO A 293 -13.30 30.58 -4.77
CA PRO A 293 -12.34 30.66 -3.68
C PRO A 293 -13.02 30.73 -2.31
N GLY A 294 -12.46 30.05 -1.32
CA GLY A 294 -12.98 29.97 0.04
C GLY A 294 -14.22 29.09 0.22
N ALA A 295 -14.77 28.51 -0.86
CA ALA A 295 -15.92 27.61 -0.82
C ALA A 295 -15.69 26.42 0.14
N ALA A 296 -16.78 25.79 0.58
CA ALA A 296 -16.73 24.63 1.46
C ALA A 296 -15.86 23.49 0.89
N THR A 297 -15.42 22.58 1.76
CA THR A 297 -14.64 21.40 1.34
C THR A 297 -15.44 20.55 0.35
N THR A 298 -14.86 20.24 -0.80
CA THR A 298 -15.54 19.57 -1.93
C THR A 298 -14.83 18.27 -2.27
N THR A 299 -15.59 17.22 -2.56
CA THR A 299 -15.05 15.94 -3.03
C THR A 299 -14.65 16.05 -4.49
N VAL A 300 -13.42 15.64 -4.80
CA VAL A 300 -12.86 15.63 -6.16
C VAL A 300 -12.80 14.23 -6.73
N GLY A 301 -12.56 13.22 -5.90
CA GLY A 301 -12.45 11.84 -6.34
C GLY A 301 -12.84 10.87 -5.23
N THR A 302 -13.05 9.62 -5.63
CA THR A 302 -13.29 8.50 -4.72
C THR A 302 -12.39 7.34 -5.10
N PHE A 303 -11.96 6.60 -4.09
CA PHE A 303 -11.19 5.38 -4.26
C PHE A 303 -11.69 4.34 -3.28
N ASN A 304 -11.40 3.06 -3.55
CA ASN A 304 -11.73 1.99 -2.64
C ASN A 304 -10.49 1.23 -2.18
N LEU A 305 -10.56 0.74 -0.94
CA LEU A 305 -9.59 -0.18 -0.37
C LEU A 305 -10.27 -1.50 -0.04
N LEU A 306 -9.58 -2.60 -0.34
CA LEU A 306 -9.95 -3.93 0.12
C LEU A 306 -8.69 -4.76 0.34
N THR A 307 -8.80 -5.85 1.09
CA THR A 307 -7.69 -6.78 1.27
C THR A 307 -8.14 -8.23 1.10
N THR A 308 -7.21 -9.10 0.71
CA THR A 308 -7.47 -10.54 0.54
C THR A 308 -7.29 -11.28 1.85
N GLY A 309 -8.20 -11.07 2.81
CA GLY A 309 -8.47 -12.09 3.81
C GLY A 309 -8.13 -11.83 5.27
N TYR A 310 -7.75 -10.62 5.59
CA TYR A 310 -7.41 -10.17 6.93
C TYR A 310 -7.91 -8.74 7.10
N SER A 311 -7.76 -8.15 8.28
CA SER A 311 -7.94 -6.70 8.43
C SER A 311 -6.58 -6.04 8.29
N ASP A 312 -6.52 -4.95 7.54
CA ASP A 312 -5.31 -4.14 7.37
C ASP A 312 -5.61 -2.68 7.67
N THR A 313 -4.57 -1.86 7.71
CA THR A 313 -4.69 -0.42 7.89
C THR A 313 -3.72 0.29 6.98
N VAL A 314 -4.24 1.21 6.16
CA VAL A 314 -3.42 2.13 5.36
C VAL A 314 -3.01 3.31 6.24
N THR A 315 -1.72 3.35 6.58
CA THR A 315 -1.16 4.37 7.46
C THR A 315 -0.84 5.65 6.71
N ASN A 316 -0.43 5.56 5.44
CA ASN A 316 -0.10 6.72 4.61
C ASN A 316 -0.68 6.56 3.20
N ALA A 317 -0.96 7.69 2.54
CA ALA A 317 -1.39 7.74 1.15
C ALA A 317 -0.67 8.87 0.41
N THR A 318 -0.53 8.75 -0.90
CA THR A 318 -0.06 9.83 -1.77
C THR A 318 -1.18 10.18 -2.73
N THR A 319 -1.62 11.43 -2.69
CA THR A 319 -2.57 11.99 -3.65
C THR A 319 -1.82 12.79 -4.70
N THR A 320 -2.14 12.58 -5.97
CA THR A 320 -1.66 13.43 -7.07
C THR A 320 -2.80 14.27 -7.59
N LEU A 321 -2.58 15.58 -7.65
CA LEU A 321 -3.51 16.57 -8.19
C LEU A 321 -3.17 16.89 -9.65
N ALA A 322 -4.10 17.54 -10.35
CA ALA A 322 -3.81 18.18 -11.63
C ALA A 322 -2.63 19.17 -11.51
N THR A 323 -1.79 19.24 -12.54
CA THR A 323 -0.60 20.09 -12.53
C THR A 323 -0.93 21.56 -12.22
N GLY A 324 -0.19 22.14 -11.27
CA GLY A 324 -0.31 23.53 -10.85
C GLY A 324 -1.52 23.83 -9.97
N THR A 325 -2.23 22.81 -9.47
CA THR A 325 -3.46 23.02 -8.69
C THR A 325 -3.30 22.76 -7.19
N GLY A 326 -2.21 22.13 -6.75
CA GLY A 326 -1.95 22.01 -5.31
C GLY A 326 -1.94 23.38 -4.63
N THR A 327 -1.25 24.35 -5.23
CA THR A 327 -1.12 25.71 -4.69
C THR A 327 -2.40 26.54 -4.70
N SER A 328 -3.51 26.07 -5.30
CA SER A 328 -4.81 26.74 -5.22
C SER A 328 -5.69 26.21 -4.06
N THR A 329 -5.17 25.26 -3.27
CA THR A 329 -5.89 24.61 -2.18
C THR A 329 -5.27 24.92 -0.81
N VAL A 330 -6.12 25.15 0.19
CA VAL A 330 -5.76 25.24 1.61
C VAL A 330 -5.51 23.87 2.22
N ALA A 331 -6.24 22.85 1.76
CA ALA A 331 -6.12 21.51 2.31
C ALA A 331 -6.54 20.43 1.31
N VAL A 332 -5.87 19.28 1.41
CA VAL A 332 -6.24 18.01 0.78
C VAL A 332 -6.49 17.00 1.89
N LEU A 333 -7.63 16.32 1.83
CA LEU A 333 -8.13 15.46 2.90
C LEU A 333 -8.60 14.12 2.34
N ILE A 334 -8.46 13.06 3.14
CA ILE A 334 -9.14 11.80 2.93
C ILE A 334 -10.21 11.65 4.00
N THR A 335 -11.45 11.35 3.58
CA THR A 335 -12.58 11.11 4.49
C THR A 335 -13.26 9.78 4.20
N ASN A 336 -14.10 9.31 5.11
CA ASN A 336 -15.06 8.25 4.79
C ASN A 336 -16.06 8.73 3.71
N SER A 337 -16.76 7.78 3.09
CA SER A 337 -17.75 8.04 2.04
C SER A 337 -18.87 9.02 2.48
N ALA A 338 -19.27 8.97 3.75
CA ALA A 338 -20.29 9.84 4.34
C ALA A 338 -19.77 11.24 4.74
N ASN A 339 -18.48 11.53 4.56
CA ASN A 339 -17.86 12.81 4.93
C ASN A 339 -17.93 13.18 6.42
N THR A 340 -18.17 12.21 7.31
CA THR A 340 -18.29 12.43 8.76
C THR A 340 -16.98 12.21 9.52
N THR A 341 -16.04 11.47 8.94
CA THR A 341 -14.72 11.19 9.54
C THR A 341 -13.64 11.62 8.58
N THR A 342 -12.74 12.48 9.04
CA THR A 342 -11.50 12.83 8.32
C THR A 342 -10.37 11.98 8.88
N TYR A 343 -9.69 11.26 8.00
CA TYR A 343 -8.64 10.31 8.35
C TYR A 343 -7.26 10.96 8.37
N CYS A 344 -6.93 11.68 7.30
CA CYS A 344 -5.71 12.47 7.21
C CYS A 344 -5.94 13.73 6.42
N THR A 345 -5.07 14.71 6.64
CA THR A 345 -5.13 16.02 6.01
C THR A 345 -3.73 16.58 5.84
N VAL A 346 -3.49 17.22 4.71
CA VAL A 346 -2.34 18.08 4.48
C VAL A 346 -2.84 19.50 4.26
N PHE A 347 -2.26 20.46 4.98
CA PHE A 347 -2.56 21.87 4.84
C PHE A 347 -1.50 22.58 3.99
N ASN A 348 -1.94 23.59 3.25
CA ASN A 348 -1.12 24.46 2.41
C ASN A 348 -0.13 23.69 1.52
N PRO A 349 -0.61 22.75 0.70
CA PRO A 349 0.25 21.99 -0.20
C PRO A 349 1.05 22.91 -1.15
N THR A 350 2.33 22.61 -1.31
CA THR A 350 3.28 23.42 -2.10
C THR A 350 3.54 22.88 -3.51
N GLY A 351 2.86 21.81 -3.90
CA GLY A 351 2.99 21.14 -5.19
C GLY A 351 1.84 20.18 -5.41
N ASP A 352 1.87 19.40 -6.49
CA ASP A 352 0.73 18.57 -6.89
C ASP A 352 0.82 17.12 -6.41
N THR A 353 1.96 16.70 -5.86
CA THR A 353 2.11 15.39 -5.21
C THR A 353 2.08 15.56 -3.70
N ILE A 354 1.02 15.05 -3.08
CA ILE A 354 0.68 15.29 -1.68
C ILE A 354 0.85 14.00 -0.88
N GLY A 355 1.87 13.96 -0.01
CA GLY A 355 2.04 12.87 0.94
C GLY A 355 1.16 13.05 2.17
N LEU A 356 0.08 12.28 2.28
CA LEU A 356 -0.74 12.19 3.49
C LEU A 356 -0.19 11.13 4.43
N THR A 357 0.00 11.50 5.69
CA THR A 357 0.57 10.62 6.74
C THR A 357 -0.41 10.48 7.90
N GLY A 358 -0.35 9.35 8.61
CA GLY A 358 -1.20 9.08 9.78
C GLY A 358 -2.69 8.99 9.44
N CYS A 359 -3.02 8.36 8.32
CA CYS A 359 -4.39 8.23 7.83
C CYS A 359 -5.21 7.17 8.59
N ASP A 360 -4.59 6.08 9.06
CA ASP A 360 -5.27 4.97 9.74
C ASP A 360 -6.56 4.49 9.02
N LEU A 361 -6.53 4.37 7.68
CA LEU A 361 -7.70 3.96 6.90
C LEU A 361 -7.96 2.47 7.15
N PRO A 362 -9.15 2.07 7.63
CA PRO A 362 -9.47 0.68 7.86
C PRO A 362 -9.66 -0.06 6.54
N VAL A 363 -9.03 -1.22 6.41
CA VAL A 363 -9.19 -2.09 5.23
C VAL A 363 -9.66 -3.45 5.68
N THR A 364 -10.68 -3.97 4.99
CA THR A 364 -11.24 -5.29 5.25
C THR A 364 -11.41 -6.06 3.94
N ASN A 365 -11.93 -7.27 4.06
CA ASN A 365 -12.27 -8.15 2.95
C ASN A 365 -13.43 -7.60 2.10
N ALA A 366 -14.13 -6.57 2.59
CA ALA A 366 -15.15 -5.83 1.85
C ALA A 366 -14.56 -4.52 1.31
N SER A 367 -14.83 -4.26 0.03
CA SER A 367 -14.49 -2.99 -0.62
C SER A 367 -15.08 -1.81 0.15
N THR A 368 -14.21 -0.93 0.62
CA THR A 368 -14.57 0.25 1.42
C THR A 368 -14.22 1.53 0.65
N THR A 369 -15.20 2.38 0.42
CA THR A 369 -15.07 3.67 -0.28
C THR A 369 -14.55 4.78 0.62
N PHE A 370 -13.62 5.57 0.10
CA PHE A 370 -13.10 6.79 0.70
C PHE A 370 -13.17 7.95 -0.30
N ASN A 371 -13.29 9.16 0.22
CA ASN A 371 -13.37 10.37 -0.58
C ASN A 371 -12.05 11.14 -0.50
N ILE A 372 -11.55 11.62 -1.64
CA ILE A 372 -10.49 12.61 -1.75
C ILE A 372 -11.16 13.98 -1.86
N ARG A 373 -10.80 14.89 -0.96
CA ARG A 373 -11.46 16.20 -0.87
C ARG A 373 -10.45 17.33 -0.82
N ILE A 374 -10.86 18.48 -1.35
CA ILE A 374 -10.07 19.71 -1.32
C ILE A 374 -10.84 20.83 -0.63
N LYS A 375 -10.10 21.76 -0.03
CA LYS A 375 -10.60 23.06 0.42
C LYS A 375 -9.87 24.14 -0.37
N PRO A 376 -10.54 24.95 -1.21
CA PRO A 376 -9.90 26.05 -1.93
C PRO A 376 -9.32 27.12 -1.00
N LEU A 377 -8.26 27.80 -1.44
CA LEU A 377 -7.78 29.03 -0.82
C LEU A 377 -8.84 30.13 -0.88
N THR A 378 -8.76 31.11 0.02
CA THR A 378 -9.58 32.33 -0.07
C THR A 378 -9.11 33.17 -1.25
N HIS A 379 -9.99 34.03 -1.78
CA HIS A 379 -9.74 34.81 -2.98
C HIS A 379 -8.46 35.67 -2.89
N SER A 380 -8.19 36.27 -1.73
CA SER A 380 -6.98 37.07 -1.46
C SER A 380 -5.69 36.25 -1.35
N ALA A 381 -5.80 34.94 -1.13
CA ALA A 381 -4.67 34.03 -0.97
C ALA A 381 -4.41 33.18 -2.23
N MET A 382 -5.26 33.31 -3.26
CA MET A 382 -5.08 32.59 -4.51
C MET A 382 -3.76 32.99 -5.20
N PRO A 383 -3.11 32.06 -5.94
CA PRO A 383 -1.85 32.34 -6.59
C PRO A 383 -1.92 33.53 -7.56
N ALA A 384 -0.83 34.29 -7.61
CA ALA A 384 -0.66 35.37 -8.59
C ALA A 384 -0.26 34.80 -9.98
N PRO A 385 -0.63 35.47 -11.09
CA PRO A 385 -1.49 36.65 -11.13
C PRO A 385 -2.96 36.29 -10.82
N PRO A 386 -3.74 37.23 -10.24
CA PRO A 386 -5.16 37.01 -10.02
C PRO A 386 -5.96 36.81 -11.30
N GLY A 387 -7.20 36.31 -11.18
CA GLY A 387 -8.11 36.09 -12.31
C GLY A 387 -8.03 34.71 -12.97
N ASN A 388 -7.18 33.80 -12.48
CA ASN A 388 -7.03 32.46 -13.04
C ASN A 388 -8.11 31.48 -12.55
N THR A 389 -8.47 30.51 -13.39
CA THR A 389 -9.31 29.36 -13.02
C THR A 389 -8.44 28.11 -12.81
N TYR A 390 -8.75 27.29 -11.80
CA TYR A 390 -7.98 26.09 -11.47
C TYR A 390 -8.84 24.84 -11.60
N VAL A 391 -8.47 23.95 -12.52
CA VAL A 391 -9.19 22.72 -12.83
C VAL A 391 -8.54 21.57 -12.07
N VAL A 392 -9.12 21.21 -10.92
CA VAL A 392 -8.56 20.22 -10.00
C VAL A 392 -9.09 18.83 -10.30
N THR A 393 -8.18 17.89 -10.52
CA THR A 393 -8.42 16.44 -10.43
C THR A 393 -7.58 15.89 -9.28
N ALA A 394 -7.94 14.72 -8.74
CA ALA A 394 -7.22 14.13 -7.61
C ALA A 394 -7.36 12.61 -7.59
N THR A 395 -6.23 11.88 -7.63
CA THR A 395 -6.20 10.41 -7.49
C THR A 395 -5.19 9.97 -6.43
N ILE A 396 -5.40 8.80 -5.82
CA ILE A 396 -4.40 8.14 -4.98
C ILE A 396 -3.40 7.39 -5.86
N THR A 397 -2.14 7.79 -5.83
CA THR A 397 -1.09 7.19 -6.66
C THR A 397 -0.20 6.21 -5.90
N ALA A 398 -0.21 6.26 -4.57
CA ALA A 398 0.45 5.29 -3.73
C ALA A 398 -0.22 5.19 -2.36
N ILE A 399 -0.13 4.02 -1.73
CA ILE A 399 -0.52 3.79 -0.34
C ILE A 399 0.59 3.05 0.40
N THR A 400 0.62 3.21 1.71
CA THR A 400 1.42 2.38 2.61
C THR A 400 0.46 1.74 3.60
N ALA A 401 0.35 0.42 3.54
CA ALA A 401 -0.41 -0.37 4.50
C ALA A 401 0.51 -0.99 5.54
N THR A 402 -0.05 -1.36 6.69
CA THR A 402 0.68 -2.05 7.77
C THR A 402 1.29 -3.35 7.24
N ASN A 403 0.54 -4.06 6.37
CA ASN A 403 1.11 -5.10 5.54
C ASN A 403 1.61 -4.45 4.25
N ASN A 404 2.92 -4.19 4.14
CA ASN A 404 3.55 -3.44 3.03
C ASN A 404 3.36 -4.05 1.61
N ASN A 405 2.56 -5.11 1.46
CA ASN A 405 2.18 -5.64 0.15
C ASN A 405 0.94 -4.91 -0.36
N THR A 406 1.16 -3.87 -1.16
CA THR A 406 0.09 -3.06 -1.77
C THR A 406 0.07 -3.22 -3.29
N SER A 407 -1.10 -3.28 -3.90
CA SER A 407 -1.26 -3.35 -5.36
C SER A 407 -2.47 -2.57 -5.85
N GLY A 408 -2.64 -2.49 -7.16
CA GLY A 408 -3.74 -1.76 -7.79
C GLY A 408 -3.42 -0.29 -8.01
N THR A 409 -4.41 0.43 -8.55
CA THR A 409 -4.27 1.82 -8.99
C THR A 409 -5.61 2.54 -8.88
N ASP A 410 -5.58 3.79 -8.43
CA ASP A 410 -6.64 4.77 -8.64
C ASP A 410 -6.22 5.70 -9.79
N THR A 411 -7.01 5.71 -10.87
CA THR A 411 -6.68 6.30 -12.17
C THR A 411 -7.64 7.36 -12.65
N THR A 412 -8.77 7.58 -11.96
CA THR A 412 -9.80 8.52 -12.42
C THR A 412 -10.39 9.32 -11.27
N SER A 413 -10.63 10.61 -11.49
CA SER A 413 -11.39 11.46 -10.59
C SER A 413 -12.41 12.31 -11.34
N ASP A 414 -13.31 12.97 -10.61
CA ASP A 414 -14.05 14.09 -11.16
C ASP A 414 -13.14 15.31 -11.32
N THR A 415 -13.70 16.33 -11.95
CA THR A 415 -13.09 17.65 -12.10
C THR A 415 -13.80 18.66 -11.22
N VAL A 416 -13.06 19.33 -10.32
CA VAL A 416 -13.56 20.48 -9.57
C VAL A 416 -12.91 21.74 -10.12
N THR A 417 -13.72 22.67 -10.60
CA THR A 417 -13.24 23.95 -11.12
C THR A 417 -13.29 24.99 -10.01
N ILE A 418 -12.14 25.47 -9.55
CA ILE A 418 -12.06 26.65 -8.67
C ILE A 418 -12.02 27.88 -9.55
N ASP A 419 -13.11 28.64 -9.55
CA ASP A 419 -13.28 29.82 -10.37
C ASP A 419 -12.85 31.08 -9.61
N ASN A 420 -11.63 31.53 -9.88
CA ASN A 420 -11.06 32.76 -9.35
C ASN A 420 -10.94 33.82 -10.45
N ALA A 421 -11.82 33.77 -11.46
CA ALA A 421 -11.93 34.81 -12.46
C ALA A 421 -12.42 36.13 -11.84
N SER A 422 -11.81 37.23 -12.25
CA SER A 422 -12.20 38.57 -11.81
C SER A 422 -13.33 39.09 -12.70
N PRO A 423 -14.27 39.90 -12.16
CA PRO A 423 -15.24 40.58 -13.00
C PRO A 423 -14.53 41.51 -13.99
N ASN A 424 -15.13 41.70 -15.18
CA ASN A 424 -14.60 42.69 -16.11
C ASN A 424 -14.84 44.11 -15.60
N GLY A 425 -14.04 45.05 -16.08
CA GLY A 425 -14.20 46.47 -15.72
C GLY A 425 -15.54 47.04 -16.18
N ALA A 426 -15.96 48.12 -15.53
CA ALA A 426 -17.10 48.91 -15.96
C ALA A 426 -16.91 49.46 -17.39
N THR A 427 -18.00 49.65 -18.11
CA THR A 427 -18.01 50.21 -19.47
C THR A 427 -18.71 51.57 -19.49
N ALA A 428 -18.70 52.27 -20.63
CA ALA A 428 -19.32 53.60 -20.79
C ALA A 428 -18.91 54.61 -19.70
N THR A 429 -17.67 54.51 -19.21
CA THR A 429 -17.13 55.35 -18.15
C THR A 429 -16.87 56.76 -18.66
N SER A 430 -17.42 57.77 -17.98
CA SER A 430 -17.19 59.19 -18.27
C SER A 430 -17.23 60.02 -16.98
N GLY A 431 -16.64 61.21 -17.03
CA GLY A 431 -16.68 62.18 -15.95
C GLY A 431 -16.88 63.59 -16.49
N THR A 432 -17.82 64.34 -15.91
CA THR A 432 -18.04 65.75 -16.24
C THR A 432 -17.65 66.60 -15.03
N ALA A 433 -16.63 67.44 -15.21
CA ALA A 433 -16.19 68.37 -14.16
C ALA A 433 -17.23 69.47 -13.91
N GLY A 434 -17.42 69.81 -12.64
CA GLY A 434 -18.18 70.96 -12.18
C GLY A 434 -17.37 71.76 -11.15
N ASP A 435 -18.00 72.78 -10.56
CA ASP A 435 -17.36 73.57 -9.50
C ASP A 435 -17.14 72.72 -8.24
N ALA A 436 -15.88 72.38 -7.98
CA ALA A 436 -15.40 71.53 -6.89
C ALA A 436 -16.04 70.13 -6.77
N LYS A 437 -16.48 69.55 -7.90
CA LYS A 437 -17.10 68.23 -7.98
C LYS A 437 -16.95 67.61 -9.38
N VAL A 438 -17.18 66.30 -9.48
CA VAL A 438 -17.23 65.56 -10.74
C VAL A 438 -18.49 64.69 -10.77
N THR A 439 -19.28 64.79 -11.84
CA THR A 439 -20.35 63.83 -12.14
C THR A 439 -19.75 62.65 -12.89
N LEU A 440 -19.75 61.49 -12.25
CA LEU A 440 -19.25 60.21 -12.76
C LEU A 440 -20.40 59.44 -13.38
N ASN A 441 -20.22 58.89 -14.59
CA ASN A 441 -21.18 57.98 -15.22
C ASN A 441 -20.47 56.71 -15.67
N TRP A 442 -21.10 55.55 -15.45
CA TRP A 442 -20.57 54.26 -15.91
C TRP A 442 -21.69 53.24 -16.02
N THR A 443 -21.44 52.17 -16.76
CA THR A 443 -22.24 50.95 -16.75
C THR A 443 -21.45 49.87 -16.01
N THR A 444 -22.04 49.29 -14.97
CA THR A 444 -21.38 48.25 -14.16
C THR A 444 -21.05 47.02 -14.97
N SER A 445 -20.14 46.19 -14.45
CA SER A 445 -19.72 44.94 -15.08
C SER A 445 -20.93 44.10 -15.51
N ASN A 446 -20.81 43.46 -16.67
CA ASN A 446 -21.78 42.47 -17.14
C ASN A 446 -21.34 41.03 -16.86
N ASN A 447 -20.22 40.83 -16.16
CA ASN A 447 -19.74 39.50 -15.77
C ASN A 447 -20.64 38.94 -14.65
N GLY A 448 -20.88 37.63 -14.67
CA GLY A 448 -21.52 36.89 -13.58
C GLY A 448 -20.73 36.94 -12.27
N ASP A 449 -19.41 37.17 -12.32
CA ASP A 449 -18.55 37.34 -11.14
C ASP A 449 -18.69 38.72 -10.48
N PHE A 450 -19.53 39.60 -11.02
CA PHE A 450 -19.75 40.93 -10.44
C PHE A 450 -20.48 40.83 -9.11
N ASP A 451 -19.81 41.27 -8.04
CA ASP A 451 -20.41 41.39 -6.72
C ASP A 451 -21.47 42.49 -6.71
N THR A 452 -22.74 42.12 -6.80
CA THR A 452 -23.86 43.08 -6.78
C THR A 452 -24.12 43.70 -5.40
N THR A 453 -23.56 43.11 -4.33
CA THR A 453 -23.72 43.60 -2.95
C THR A 453 -22.79 44.78 -2.70
N ASN A 454 -21.52 44.65 -3.06
CA ASN A 454 -20.53 45.72 -2.87
C ASN A 454 -20.38 46.61 -4.11
N GLY A 455 -20.66 46.06 -5.30
CA GLY A 455 -20.82 46.78 -6.54
C GLY A 455 -19.54 47.37 -7.13
N SER A 456 -19.65 48.56 -7.72
CA SER A 456 -18.53 49.21 -8.40
C SER A 456 -17.67 50.03 -7.43
N VAL A 457 -16.36 49.84 -7.50
CA VAL A 457 -15.36 50.70 -6.85
C VAL A 457 -14.79 51.65 -7.91
N ILE A 458 -15.01 52.96 -7.73
CA ILE A 458 -14.48 53.99 -8.64
C ILE A 458 -13.26 54.63 -8.00
N LEU A 459 -12.16 54.67 -8.76
CA LEU A 459 -10.88 55.19 -8.30
C LEU A 459 -10.60 56.58 -8.88
N ARG A 460 -10.02 57.45 -8.06
CA ARG A 460 -9.56 58.79 -8.43
C ARG A 460 -8.07 58.92 -8.12
N TRP A 461 -7.29 59.18 -9.16
CA TRP A 461 -5.85 59.39 -9.04
C TRP A 461 -5.52 60.83 -8.67
N ALA A 462 -4.49 61.00 -7.85
CA ALA A 462 -3.96 62.33 -7.51
C ALA A 462 -3.18 62.97 -8.68
N ALA A 463 -2.73 62.16 -9.64
CA ALA A 463 -2.02 62.63 -10.82
C ALA A 463 -3.00 63.07 -11.93
N GLY A 464 -2.54 63.92 -12.85
CA GLY A 464 -3.31 64.36 -14.01
C GLY A 464 -3.62 63.27 -15.05
N ALA A 465 -3.18 62.03 -14.83
CA ALA A 465 -3.49 60.87 -15.64
C ALA A 465 -3.79 59.66 -14.74
N ALA A 466 -4.66 58.76 -15.22
CA ALA A 466 -4.97 57.52 -14.52
C ALA A 466 -3.74 56.59 -14.44
N GLY A 467 -3.60 55.90 -13.31
CA GLY A 467 -2.59 54.86 -13.09
C GLY A 467 -3.13 53.44 -13.35
N SER A 468 -2.42 52.43 -12.85
CA SER A 468 -2.78 51.00 -12.97
C SER A 468 -3.46 50.42 -11.73
N ALA A 469 -3.87 51.27 -10.79
CA ALA A 469 -4.48 50.82 -9.55
C ALA A 469 -5.80 50.09 -9.84
N VAL A 470 -5.98 48.95 -9.20
CA VAL A 470 -7.21 48.16 -9.27
C VAL A 470 -7.61 47.72 -7.86
N PRO A 471 -8.90 47.44 -7.61
CA PRO A 471 -9.30 46.82 -6.35
C PRO A 471 -8.52 45.52 -6.11
N ALA A 472 -7.90 45.40 -4.94
CA ALA A 472 -7.31 44.16 -4.46
C ALA A 472 -8.33 43.01 -4.47
N GLU A 473 -7.88 41.86 -4.93
CA GLU A 473 -8.69 40.67 -5.15
C GLU A 473 -9.22 40.09 -3.84
N GLY A 474 -10.51 39.71 -3.85
CA GLY A 474 -11.21 39.24 -2.66
C GLY A 474 -11.48 40.31 -1.60
N LYS A 475 -11.13 41.59 -1.82
CA LYS A 475 -11.42 42.67 -0.88
C LYS A 475 -12.81 43.26 -1.16
N SER A 476 -13.70 43.15 -0.17
CA SER A 476 -15.12 43.54 -0.28
C SER A 476 -15.50 44.76 0.55
N ASP A 477 -14.61 45.28 1.39
CA ASP A 477 -14.88 46.27 2.43
C ASP A 477 -14.35 47.67 2.10
N TYR A 478 -14.19 48.00 0.80
CA TYR A 478 -13.81 49.34 0.39
C TYR A 478 -14.84 50.38 0.83
N THR A 479 -14.34 51.55 1.25
CA THR A 479 -15.15 52.72 1.56
C THR A 479 -14.66 53.95 0.80
N ALA A 480 -15.56 54.90 0.53
CA ALA A 480 -15.18 56.15 -0.12
C ALA A 480 -14.18 56.94 0.74
N GLY A 481 -13.05 57.32 0.14
CA GLY A 481 -11.91 57.96 0.81
C GLY A 481 -10.75 57.02 1.11
N ASP A 482 -10.93 55.69 0.99
CA ASP A 482 -9.82 54.74 1.14
C ASP A 482 -8.69 55.04 0.16
N THR A 483 -7.45 54.89 0.60
CA THR A 483 -6.27 55.04 -0.27
C THR A 483 -5.81 53.67 -0.77
N ILE A 484 -5.59 53.57 -2.08
CA ILE A 484 -4.97 52.40 -2.73
C ILE A 484 -3.53 52.77 -3.06
N THR A 485 -2.59 52.10 -2.40
CA THR A 485 -1.15 52.41 -2.42
C THR A 485 -0.45 51.85 -3.66
N ASP A 486 -0.97 52.20 -4.84
CA ASP A 486 -0.28 52.02 -6.12
C ASP A 486 0.41 53.34 -6.54
N THR A 487 1.25 53.29 -7.57
CA THR A 487 1.92 54.48 -8.12
C THR A 487 1.43 54.76 -9.54
N PRO A 488 0.78 55.91 -9.83
CA PRO A 488 0.38 56.98 -8.90
C PRO A 488 -0.73 56.55 -7.92
N THR A 489 -0.73 57.14 -6.72
CA THR A 489 -1.70 56.83 -5.66
C THR A 489 -3.11 57.15 -6.09
N ALA A 490 -4.02 56.20 -5.84
CA ALA A 490 -5.45 56.36 -6.07
C ALA A 490 -6.19 56.44 -4.73
N THR A 491 -7.30 57.17 -4.74
CA THR A 491 -8.29 57.19 -3.66
C THR A 491 -9.60 56.63 -4.18
N VAL A 492 -10.35 55.92 -3.34
CA VAL A 492 -11.69 55.44 -3.69
C VAL A 492 -12.64 56.63 -3.70
N ALA A 493 -13.10 57.04 -4.88
CA ALA A 493 -14.06 58.13 -5.06
C ALA A 493 -15.48 57.68 -4.70
N CYS A 494 -15.88 56.49 -5.14
CA CYS A 494 -17.19 55.94 -4.85
C CYS A 494 -17.14 54.41 -4.68
N VAL A 495 -18.03 53.87 -3.85
CA VAL A 495 -18.38 52.44 -3.75
C VAL A 495 -19.89 52.33 -3.83
N ILE A 496 -20.39 51.72 -4.91
CA ILE A 496 -21.83 51.74 -5.24
C ILE A 496 -22.32 50.32 -5.53
N SER A 497 -23.11 49.78 -4.62
CA SER A 497 -23.88 48.55 -4.81
C SER A 497 -24.87 48.71 -5.96
N SER A 498 -24.95 47.72 -6.85
CA SER A 498 -25.91 47.72 -7.95
C SER A 498 -26.06 46.33 -8.56
N THR A 499 -27.09 46.14 -9.38
CA THR A 499 -27.13 44.99 -10.28
C THR A 499 -26.02 45.07 -11.33
N ALA A 500 -25.72 43.93 -11.96
CA ALA A 500 -24.85 43.87 -13.14
C ALA A 500 -25.46 44.66 -14.32
N SER A 501 -24.61 45.17 -15.21
CA SER A 501 -25.00 45.98 -16.38
C SER A 501 -25.87 47.21 -16.09
N ALA A 502 -25.81 47.75 -14.86
CA ALA A 502 -26.58 48.91 -14.46
C ALA A 502 -25.88 50.20 -14.91
N SER A 503 -26.61 51.09 -15.57
CA SER A 503 -26.14 52.45 -15.85
C SER A 503 -26.30 53.32 -14.61
N LEU A 504 -25.19 53.87 -14.12
CA LEU A 504 -25.11 54.67 -12.90
C LEU A 504 -24.57 56.06 -13.22
N SER A 505 -25.07 57.04 -12.46
CA SER A 505 -24.59 58.42 -12.44
C SER A 505 -24.49 58.86 -10.99
N LYS A 506 -23.30 59.32 -10.57
CA LYS A 506 -23.03 59.75 -9.20
C LYS A 506 -22.14 60.97 -9.12
N ILE A 507 -22.31 61.77 -8.09
CA ILE A 507 -21.49 62.95 -7.82
C ILE A 507 -20.41 62.61 -6.79
N ASP A 508 -19.17 62.85 -7.17
CA ASP A 508 -17.99 62.84 -6.30
C ASP A 508 -17.54 64.29 -6.03
N GLY A 509 -17.31 64.64 -4.77
CA GLY A 509 -16.89 65.98 -4.38
C GLY A 509 -17.92 66.76 -3.57
N SER A 510 -17.92 68.09 -3.69
CA SER A 510 -18.86 68.95 -2.94
C SER A 510 -20.32 68.58 -3.24
N GLY A 511 -21.07 68.23 -2.19
CA GLY A 511 -22.46 67.76 -2.31
C GLY A 511 -22.59 66.36 -2.94
N GLY A 512 -21.56 65.53 -2.81
CA GLY A 512 -21.51 64.17 -3.38
C GLY A 512 -22.64 63.24 -2.90
N ASP A 513 -22.91 62.23 -3.72
CA ASP A 513 -23.95 61.25 -3.46
C ASP A 513 -23.55 60.25 -2.36
N THR A 514 -24.55 59.59 -1.76
CA THR A 514 -24.31 58.47 -0.84
C THR A 514 -23.46 57.39 -1.50
N GLY A 515 -22.39 56.98 -0.81
CA GLY A 515 -21.41 56.02 -1.32
C GLY A 515 -20.24 56.67 -2.07
N CYS A 516 -20.24 57.99 -2.27
CA CYS A 516 -19.14 58.76 -2.84
C CYS A 516 -18.49 59.69 -1.81
N THR A 517 -17.29 60.21 -2.11
CA THR A 517 -16.67 61.22 -1.27
C THR A 517 -17.43 62.55 -1.37
N THR A 518 -17.59 63.23 -0.23
CA THR A 518 -18.27 64.54 -0.14
C THR A 518 -17.30 65.70 0.05
N ALA A 519 -16.00 65.40 0.14
CA ALA A 519 -14.94 66.38 0.30
C ALA A 519 -14.83 67.26 -0.96
N VAL A 520 -14.72 68.57 -0.76
CA VAL A 520 -14.56 69.55 -1.85
C VAL A 520 -13.34 69.17 -2.69
N LEU A 521 -13.52 68.99 -3.99
CA LEU A 521 -12.42 68.71 -4.89
C LEU A 521 -11.68 70.01 -5.20
N THR A 522 -10.36 70.00 -4.98
CA THR A 522 -9.48 71.08 -5.39
C THR A 522 -8.84 70.68 -6.72
N ASN A 523 -9.06 71.47 -7.76
CA ASN A 523 -8.37 71.29 -9.04
C ASN A 523 -6.85 71.47 -8.91
#